data_AF-A0A935QCV9-F1
#
_entry.id   AF-A0A935QCV9-F1
#
_cell.length_a   1.000
_cell.length_b   1.000
_cell.length_c   1.000
_cell.angle_alpha   90.00
_cell.angle_beta   90.00
_cell.angle_gamma   90.00
#
_symmetry.space_group_name_H-M   'P 1'
#
loop_
_entity.id
_entity.type
_entity.pdbx_description
1 polymer ?
#
loop_
_entity_poly.entity_id
_entity_poly.type
_entity_poly.pdbx_seq_one_letter_code
_entity_poly.pdbx_strand_id
1 'polypeptide(L)'
;MKIPNRIAAAALALAACLVPLASPGPAAAADGPLQVAATLSDLGCAARAVGGSDVEVTVLCPGGMDPHYLPAKPSLSRKLGQADALLFNGLELEIGWLPPLLEKARNPRVRAGAPGMIDCSAALDAVLDVPSGAVDRGLGDIHPQGNPHYTVDPRRMIAVVELVGRRFGELDPPRAAAYRDRADAYATHVAGAAAGLAGADRRPAAPPRPAEPPALELPLRLARPGRDRRDRAPPRHRGLAAARAGHGGEVPRAGRRRGRGRGLGPPRRGARDRRPRRRLPGGPAGPLGRRAGHRRLPRVPGRRDPAPGRSGRGAGRGVTMDGFLEMMAAPVVMALVLVAMHSHLGHHVVRRGVIFVDIALAQVAAFGVAISLLLGGEIGTDSTYAVALGSTFLGALLISRTRGKSERVPQEAYIGIIYAVCSAAMILVLTQVPHGGEEINHLLVGAILWVTWPTLLKTAALYAVLGFLLWRWRGPLDRISADAEAARREGLPLRRWDFAFYLILGTVVTSSVQIAGVLLVFTLLVVPTVMSVRLFADHRRHFGYTLAVGVAAVVLGAALSYVLDLPTGAAIVCVFGFLLGLQVLLESLLRRG
;
A
#
# COMPACT_ATOMS: atom_id res chain seq x y z
N MET A 1 -41.68 -5.29 -17.73
CA MET A 1 -40.98 -4.36 -16.79
C MET A 1 -40.78 -4.92 -15.35
N LYS A 2 -40.68 -6.25 -15.12
CA LYS A 2 -40.50 -6.87 -13.77
C LYS A 2 -39.09 -7.40 -13.47
N ILE A 3 -38.16 -7.28 -14.42
CA ILE A 3 -36.80 -7.84 -14.35
C ILE A 3 -35.86 -7.08 -13.39
N PRO A 4 -35.81 -5.73 -13.32
CA PRO A 4 -34.82 -5.04 -12.49
C PRO A 4 -35.00 -5.28 -10.99
N ASN A 5 -36.24 -5.46 -10.50
CA ASN A 5 -36.49 -5.74 -9.08
C ASN A 5 -36.06 -7.16 -8.65
N ARG A 6 -36.10 -8.15 -9.56
CA ARG A 6 -35.68 -9.53 -9.25
C ARG A 6 -34.15 -9.67 -9.19
N ILE A 7 -33.42 -8.95 -10.06
CA ILE A 7 -31.95 -8.94 -10.06
C ILE A 7 -31.43 -8.17 -8.83
N ALA A 8 -32.02 -7.01 -8.52
CA ALA A 8 -31.69 -6.23 -7.32
C ALA A 8 -31.95 -7.03 -6.03
N ALA A 9 -33.06 -7.77 -5.96
CA ALA A 9 -33.38 -8.63 -4.83
C ALA A 9 -32.43 -9.84 -4.72
N ALA A 10 -32.01 -10.45 -5.83
CA ALA A 10 -31.08 -11.57 -5.83
C ALA A 10 -29.66 -11.17 -5.37
N ALA A 11 -29.18 -9.99 -5.79
CA ALA A 11 -27.89 -9.45 -5.34
C ALA A 11 -27.89 -9.09 -3.83
N LEU A 12 -29.02 -8.59 -3.30
CA LEU A 12 -29.17 -8.30 -1.87
C LEU A 12 -29.36 -9.57 -1.02
N ALA A 13 -30.09 -10.56 -1.53
CA ALA A 13 -30.38 -11.81 -0.81
C ALA A 13 -29.13 -12.71 -0.67
N LEU A 14 -28.17 -12.63 -1.60
CA LEU A 14 -26.93 -13.41 -1.54
C LEU A 14 -25.95 -12.90 -0.46
N ALA A 15 -26.06 -11.62 -0.05
CA ALA A 15 -25.26 -11.05 1.03
C ALA A 15 -25.82 -11.34 2.43
N ALA A 16 -27.05 -11.87 2.52
CA ALA A 16 -27.76 -12.11 3.77
C ALA A 16 -27.61 -13.54 4.32
N CYS A 17 -26.79 -14.40 3.70
CA CYS A 17 -26.64 -15.79 4.13
C CYS A 17 -25.21 -16.10 4.62
N LEU A 18 -25.16 -16.56 5.87
CA LEU A 18 -24.17 -17.42 6.54
C LEU A 18 -23.01 -16.75 7.31
N VAL A 19 -23.14 -16.79 8.64
CA VAL A 19 -22.14 -17.44 9.52
C VAL A 19 -22.92 -18.27 10.57
N PRO A 20 -22.64 -19.56 10.78
CA PRO A 20 -23.25 -20.33 11.86
C PRO A 20 -22.69 -19.87 13.21
N LEU A 21 -23.59 -19.63 14.17
CA LEU A 21 -23.28 -19.24 15.54
C LEU A 21 -22.80 -20.44 16.35
N ALA A 22 -21.62 -20.33 16.97
CA ALA A 22 -21.20 -21.16 18.08
C ALA A 22 -20.94 -20.30 19.30
N SER A 23 -21.55 -20.67 20.42
CA SER A 23 -21.49 -19.96 21.71
C SER A 23 -20.17 -20.24 22.44
N PRO A 24 -19.57 -19.25 23.14
CA PRO A 24 -18.35 -19.49 23.90
C PRO A 24 -18.68 -20.17 25.24
N GLY A 25 -17.97 -21.26 25.54
CA GLY A 25 -17.86 -21.80 26.90
C GLY A 25 -16.88 -20.97 27.75
N PRO A 26 -16.98 -21.05 29.09
CA PRO A 26 -16.20 -20.22 30.00
C PRO A 26 -14.70 -20.56 29.93
N ALA A 27 -13.86 -19.53 30.04
CA ALA A 27 -12.41 -19.65 30.07
C ALA A 27 -11.93 -20.14 31.44
N ALA A 28 -11.17 -21.24 31.45
CA ALA A 28 -10.47 -21.73 32.63
C ALA A 28 -9.10 -21.06 32.78
N ALA A 29 -8.67 -20.86 34.03
CA ALA A 29 -7.45 -20.14 34.39
C ALA A 29 -6.15 -20.97 34.34
N ALA A 30 -5.06 -20.22 34.12
CA ALA A 30 -3.61 -20.41 34.31
C ALA A 30 -3.05 -21.78 34.75
N ASP A 31 -2.32 -22.43 33.82
CA ASP A 31 -1.35 -23.53 34.08
C ASP A 31 -0.63 -23.97 32.77
N GLY A 32 -0.49 -23.06 31.79
CA GLY A 32 -0.02 -23.37 30.44
C GLY A 32 1.27 -22.63 30.08
N PRO A 33 1.89 -22.94 28.93
CA PRO A 33 3.06 -22.23 28.45
C PRO A 33 2.75 -20.74 28.23
N LEU A 34 3.75 -19.88 28.48
CA LEU A 34 3.66 -18.44 28.26
C LEU A 34 3.38 -18.14 26.79
N GLN A 35 2.35 -17.37 26.48
CA GLN A 35 2.00 -17.03 25.10
C GLN A 35 2.84 -15.83 24.62
N VAL A 36 3.76 -16.07 23.69
CA VAL A 36 4.74 -15.07 23.26
C VAL A 36 4.49 -14.67 21.81
N ALA A 37 4.24 -13.39 21.58
CA ALA A 37 4.28 -12.79 20.25
C ALA A 37 5.67 -12.20 19.99
N ALA A 38 6.29 -12.52 18.87
CA ALA A 38 7.53 -11.91 18.41
C ALA A 38 7.27 -11.18 17.08
N THR A 39 7.71 -9.94 16.94
CA THR A 39 7.53 -9.19 15.68
C THR A 39 8.31 -9.86 14.55
N LEU A 40 9.56 -10.24 14.80
CA LEU A 40 10.46 -10.84 13.81
C LEU A 40 10.74 -12.32 14.06
N SER A 41 11.18 -13.01 13.00
CA SER A 41 11.58 -14.42 13.09
C SER A 41 12.80 -14.63 13.99
N ASP A 42 13.76 -13.71 13.97
CA ASP A 42 14.98 -13.79 14.81
C ASP A 42 14.64 -13.70 16.30
N LEU A 43 13.76 -12.75 16.67
CA LEU A 43 13.24 -12.63 18.03
C LEU A 43 12.41 -13.85 18.42
N GLY A 44 11.66 -14.42 17.48
CA GLY A 44 10.95 -15.68 17.67
C GLY A 44 11.89 -16.87 17.93
N CYS A 45 13.05 -16.91 17.27
CA CYS A 45 14.09 -17.90 17.54
C CYS A 45 14.70 -17.70 18.94
N ALA A 46 14.96 -16.45 19.33
CA ALA A 46 15.41 -16.09 20.68
C ALA A 46 14.44 -16.59 21.75
N ALA A 47 13.15 -16.26 21.59
CA ALA A 47 12.10 -16.66 22.50
C ALA A 47 11.98 -18.18 22.62
N ARG A 48 12.08 -18.93 21.51
CA ARG A 48 12.05 -20.40 21.55
C ARG A 48 13.30 -21.00 22.22
N ALA A 49 14.47 -20.41 22.00
CA ALA A 49 15.71 -20.86 22.63
C ALA A 49 15.66 -20.69 24.16
N VAL A 50 15.22 -19.52 24.62
CA VAL A 50 15.06 -19.22 26.05
C VAL A 50 13.92 -20.00 26.67
N GLY A 51 12.78 -20.08 25.97
CA GLY A 51 11.54 -20.56 26.55
C GLY A 51 11.32 -22.07 26.45
N GLY A 52 11.91 -22.75 25.47
CA GLY A 52 11.75 -24.19 25.27
C GLY A 52 10.28 -24.61 25.17
N SER A 53 9.90 -25.65 25.91
CA SER A 53 8.50 -26.12 26.01
C SER A 53 7.61 -25.26 26.90
N ASP A 54 8.19 -24.31 27.64
CA ASP A 54 7.48 -23.47 28.60
C ASP A 54 6.86 -22.22 27.95
N VAL A 55 7.06 -22.05 26.64
CA VAL A 55 6.52 -20.93 25.87
C VAL A 55 5.88 -21.42 24.58
N GLU A 56 4.88 -20.69 24.11
CA GLU A 56 4.30 -20.86 22.78
C GLU A 56 4.56 -19.58 21.96
N VAL A 57 5.41 -19.69 20.94
CA VAL A 57 5.90 -18.52 20.19
C VAL A 57 5.20 -18.37 18.85
N THR A 58 4.48 -17.26 18.71
CA THR A 58 3.89 -16.79 17.45
C THR A 58 4.74 -15.66 16.86
N VAL A 59 5.15 -15.81 15.61
CA VAL A 59 5.86 -14.75 14.87
C VAL A 59 4.85 -13.94 14.03
N LEU A 60 4.88 -12.62 14.15
CA LEU A 60 3.96 -11.71 13.45
C LEU A 60 4.44 -11.41 12.03
N CYS A 61 5.74 -11.16 11.85
CA CYS A 61 6.41 -11.00 10.55
C CYS A 61 7.38 -12.17 10.28
N PRO A 62 6.89 -13.26 9.66
CA PRO A 62 7.72 -14.37 9.18
C PRO A 62 8.85 -13.96 8.23
N GLY A 63 9.93 -14.75 8.22
CA GLY A 63 11.06 -14.57 7.32
C GLY A 63 10.65 -14.58 5.85
N GLY A 64 11.22 -13.66 5.08
CA GLY A 64 10.87 -13.42 3.67
C GLY A 64 9.87 -12.28 3.43
N MET A 65 9.36 -11.66 4.49
CA MET A 65 8.63 -10.39 4.42
C MET A 65 9.51 -9.22 4.85
N ASP A 66 9.15 -8.04 4.35
CA ASP A 66 9.75 -6.76 4.74
C ASP A 66 9.33 -6.42 6.17
N PRO A 67 10.26 -6.26 7.13
CA PRO A 67 9.93 -5.93 8.51
C PRO A 67 9.28 -4.54 8.67
N HIS A 68 9.46 -3.65 7.70
CA HIS A 68 8.90 -2.29 7.75
C HIS A 68 7.44 -2.26 7.31
N TYR A 69 6.95 -3.30 6.63
CA TYR A 69 5.56 -3.37 6.15
C TYR A 69 4.89 -4.72 6.43
N LEU A 70 3.86 -4.68 7.27
CA LEU A 70 3.03 -5.85 7.57
C LEU A 70 1.55 -5.62 7.14
N PRO A 71 1.01 -6.42 6.20
CA PRO A 71 -0.39 -6.30 5.79
C PRO A 71 -1.35 -6.50 6.98
N ALA A 72 -2.28 -5.57 7.16
CA ALA A 72 -3.26 -5.62 8.24
C ALA A 72 -4.20 -6.84 8.09
N LYS A 73 -4.08 -7.81 9.01
CA LYS A 73 -4.88 -9.04 9.03
C LYS A 73 -5.59 -9.25 10.37
N PRO A 74 -6.82 -9.80 10.38
CA PRO A 74 -7.58 -10.07 11.60
C PRO A 74 -6.85 -10.96 12.62
N SER A 75 -6.12 -11.98 12.16
CA SER A 75 -5.41 -12.91 13.04
C SER A 75 -4.30 -12.24 13.83
N LEU A 76 -3.65 -11.20 13.30
CA LEU A 76 -2.57 -10.49 13.99
C LEU A 76 -3.09 -9.84 15.28
N SER A 77 -4.25 -9.18 15.21
CA SER A 77 -4.87 -8.53 16.38
C SER A 77 -5.31 -9.58 17.41
N ARG A 78 -5.84 -10.73 16.96
CA ARG A 78 -6.23 -11.83 17.86
C ARG A 78 -5.03 -12.47 18.55
N LYS A 79 -3.95 -12.73 17.81
CA LYS A 79 -2.70 -13.30 18.33
C LYS A 79 -2.09 -12.38 19.38
N LEU A 80 -1.99 -11.09 19.08
CA LEU A 80 -1.46 -10.11 20.03
C LEU A 80 -2.40 -9.88 21.21
N GLY A 81 -3.72 -9.98 20.99
CA GLY A 81 -4.76 -9.95 22.03
C GLY A 81 -4.60 -11.05 23.09
N GLN A 82 -4.03 -12.19 22.70
CA GLN A 82 -3.86 -13.37 23.56
C GLN A 82 -2.46 -13.47 24.19
N ALA A 83 -1.50 -12.68 23.72
CA ALA A 83 -0.11 -12.72 24.18
C ALA A 83 0.04 -12.32 25.66
N ASP A 84 0.89 -13.05 26.39
CA ASP A 84 1.42 -12.66 27.69
C ASP A 84 2.64 -11.73 27.53
N ALA A 85 3.44 -11.98 26.49
CA ALA A 85 4.63 -11.20 26.15
C ALA A 85 4.66 -10.84 24.65
N LEU A 86 5.12 -9.64 24.34
CA LEU A 86 5.45 -9.14 23.01
C LEU A 86 6.94 -8.79 22.99
N LEU A 87 7.71 -9.46 22.13
CA LEU A 87 9.07 -9.07 21.79
C LEU A 87 9.02 -8.28 20.49
N PHE A 88 9.49 -7.05 20.52
CA PHE A 88 9.65 -6.22 19.32
C PHE A 88 11.08 -5.72 19.19
N ASN A 89 11.49 -5.43 17.96
CA ASN A 89 12.86 -5.06 17.62
C ASN A 89 13.20 -3.65 18.10
N GLY A 90 12.28 -2.70 17.94
CA GLY A 90 12.53 -1.32 18.31
C GLY A 90 13.39 -0.59 17.28
N LEU A 91 13.82 0.62 17.64
CA LEU A 91 14.54 1.55 16.74
C LEU A 91 13.76 1.88 15.45
N GLU A 92 12.45 2.09 15.61
CA GLU A 92 11.48 2.43 14.54
C GLU A 92 11.21 1.35 13.49
N LEU A 93 11.79 0.16 13.59
CA LEU A 93 11.59 -0.90 12.60
C LEU A 93 10.10 -1.24 12.37
N GLU A 94 9.32 -1.32 13.45
CA GLU A 94 7.90 -1.68 13.37
C GLU A 94 6.93 -0.49 13.48
N ILE A 95 7.44 0.76 13.42
CA ILE A 95 6.63 1.96 13.71
C ILE A 95 5.41 2.10 12.80
N GLY A 96 5.54 1.66 11.54
CA GLY A 96 4.50 1.76 10.52
C GLY A 96 3.31 0.81 10.73
N TRP A 97 3.40 -0.19 11.62
CA TRP A 97 2.34 -1.21 11.74
C TRP A 97 2.09 -1.76 13.15
N LEU A 98 3.06 -1.72 14.07
CA LEU A 98 2.88 -2.28 15.41
C LEU A 98 2.00 -1.42 16.34
N PRO A 99 2.14 -0.08 16.40
CA PRO A 99 1.27 0.76 17.23
C PRO A 99 -0.23 0.60 16.95
N PRO A 100 -0.73 0.70 15.69
CA PRO A 100 -2.15 0.52 15.42
C PRO A 100 -2.62 -0.92 15.70
N LEU A 101 -1.73 -1.91 15.53
CA LEU A 101 -2.01 -3.29 15.91
C LEU A 101 -2.18 -3.47 17.42
N LEU A 102 -1.34 -2.82 18.24
CA LEU A 102 -1.43 -2.83 19.70
C LEU A 102 -2.74 -2.20 20.20
N GLU A 103 -3.10 -1.03 19.66
CA GLU A 103 -4.39 -0.39 19.96
C GLU A 103 -5.56 -1.30 19.63
N LYS A 104 -5.47 -2.02 18.51
CA LYS A 104 -6.51 -2.94 18.06
C LYS A 104 -6.59 -4.21 18.91
N ALA A 105 -5.45 -4.73 19.33
CA ALA A 105 -5.36 -5.93 20.16
C ALA A 105 -5.94 -5.73 21.56
N ARG A 106 -5.97 -4.48 22.06
CA ARG A 106 -6.54 -4.08 23.37
C ARG A 106 -6.04 -4.94 24.55
N ASN A 107 -4.80 -5.40 24.46
CA ASN A 107 -4.23 -6.30 25.47
C ASN A 107 -3.43 -5.51 26.51
N PRO A 108 -3.89 -5.43 27.77
CA PRO A 108 -3.22 -4.66 28.81
C PRO A 108 -1.87 -5.26 29.25
N ARG A 109 -1.57 -6.53 28.92
CA ARG A 109 -0.31 -7.20 29.26
C ARG A 109 0.86 -6.77 28.38
N VAL A 110 0.58 -6.34 27.14
CA VAL A 110 1.61 -6.01 26.13
C VAL A 110 1.49 -4.59 25.58
N ARG A 111 0.71 -3.71 26.24
CA ARG A 111 0.64 -2.28 25.91
C ARG A 111 1.92 -1.54 26.34
N ALA A 112 2.11 -0.32 25.83
CA ALA A 112 3.22 0.55 26.20
C ALA A 112 3.39 0.64 27.72
N GLY A 113 4.61 0.36 28.21
CA GLY A 113 4.96 0.35 29.63
C GLY A 113 4.54 -0.90 30.42
N ALA A 114 3.79 -1.84 29.83
CA ALA A 114 3.44 -3.08 30.50
C ALA A 114 4.66 -4.03 30.58
N PRO A 115 4.79 -4.85 31.65
CA PRO A 115 5.90 -5.79 31.78
C PRO A 115 6.05 -6.76 30.59
N GLY A 116 4.92 -7.13 29.98
CA GLY A 116 4.90 -8.03 28.82
C GLY A 116 5.34 -7.37 27.51
N MET A 117 5.49 -6.04 27.43
CA MET A 117 6.04 -5.38 26.25
C MET A 117 7.56 -5.26 26.38
N ILE A 118 8.29 -6.04 25.58
CA ILE A 118 9.75 -6.20 25.66
C ILE A 118 10.36 -5.57 24.41
N ASP A 119 10.99 -4.42 24.58
CA ASP A 119 11.84 -3.80 23.57
C ASP A 119 13.20 -4.50 23.56
N CYS A 120 13.48 -5.26 22.51
CA CYS A 120 14.74 -5.98 22.39
C CYS A 120 15.93 -5.05 22.13
N SER A 121 15.72 -3.84 21.62
CA SER A 121 16.81 -2.87 21.42
C SER A 121 17.36 -2.34 22.75
N ALA A 122 16.58 -2.42 23.83
CA ALA A 122 17.03 -2.06 25.18
C ALA A 122 18.11 -3.00 25.73
N ALA A 123 18.40 -4.13 25.06
CA ALA A 123 19.52 -5.00 25.39
C ALA A 123 20.89 -4.46 24.91
N LEU A 124 20.90 -3.44 24.05
CA LEU A 124 22.12 -2.96 23.41
C LEU A 124 22.87 -1.96 24.29
N ASP A 125 24.15 -2.23 24.57
CA ASP A 125 25.02 -1.28 25.27
C ASP A 125 25.25 0.02 24.47
N ALA A 126 25.27 -0.10 23.14
CA ALA A 126 25.39 1.02 22.21
C ALA A 126 24.62 0.75 20.92
N VAL A 127 23.72 1.67 20.58
CA VAL A 127 23.04 1.69 19.28
C VAL A 127 24.00 2.24 18.23
N LEU A 128 24.12 1.52 17.10
CA LEU A 128 24.99 1.91 15.99
C LEU A 128 24.26 2.84 15.03
N ASP A 129 25.02 3.60 14.25
CA ASP A 129 24.55 4.43 13.15
C ASP A 129 23.38 5.37 13.52
N VAL A 130 23.38 5.88 14.77
CA VAL A 130 22.45 6.92 15.19
C VAL A 130 22.78 8.18 14.38
N PRO A 131 21.88 8.67 13.50
CA PRO A 131 22.22 9.76 12.60
C PRO A 131 22.46 11.07 13.36
N SER A 132 23.58 11.74 13.07
CA SER A 132 23.87 13.09 13.57
C SER A 132 23.57 14.12 12.46
N GLY A 133 22.31 14.50 12.28
CA GLY A 133 21.91 15.51 11.28
C GLY A 133 20.57 15.20 10.59
N ALA A 134 20.27 15.93 9.51
CA ALA A 134 19.10 15.67 8.67
C ALA A 134 19.27 14.32 7.96
N VAL A 135 18.25 13.45 8.06
CA VAL A 135 18.26 12.11 7.47
C VAL A 135 17.59 12.16 6.10
N ASP A 136 18.28 11.70 5.06
CA ASP A 136 17.71 11.50 3.72
C ASP A 136 17.94 10.07 3.22
N ARG A 137 17.22 9.68 2.17
CA ARG A 137 17.27 8.32 1.63
C ARG A 137 18.52 8.01 0.80
N GLY A 138 19.29 9.03 0.41
CA GLY A 138 20.60 8.88 -0.22
C GLY A 138 21.63 8.24 0.73
N LEU A 139 21.35 8.24 2.03
CA LEU A 139 22.14 7.57 3.06
C LEU A 139 21.80 6.08 3.24
N GLY A 140 20.79 5.54 2.54
CA GLY A 140 20.39 4.12 2.59
C GLY A 140 19.22 3.83 3.54
N ASP A 141 19.22 2.62 4.12
CA ASP A 141 18.20 2.13 5.06
C ASP A 141 18.46 2.68 6.47
N ILE A 142 18.20 3.99 6.65
CA ILE A 142 18.47 4.71 7.89
C ILE A 142 17.20 4.89 8.72
N HIS A 143 17.34 4.57 10.00
CA HIS A 143 16.32 4.81 11.02
C HIS A 143 16.78 5.94 11.95
N PRO A 144 15.92 6.95 12.23
CA PRO A 144 16.21 8.06 13.14
C PRO A 144 16.75 7.65 14.52
N GLN A 145 16.32 6.51 15.04
CA GLN A 145 16.76 6.00 16.34
C GLN A 145 18.05 5.17 16.27
N GLY A 146 18.64 5.00 15.09
CA GLY A 146 19.84 4.19 14.83
C GLY A 146 19.51 2.81 14.24
N ASN A 147 20.54 2.04 13.92
CA ASN A 147 20.43 0.82 13.11
C ASN A 147 19.62 -0.29 13.81
N PRO A 148 18.43 -0.67 13.31
CA PRO A 148 17.60 -1.72 13.90
C PRO A 148 18.06 -3.13 13.55
N HIS A 149 19.01 -3.31 12.62
CA HIS A 149 19.42 -4.62 12.11
C HIS A 149 20.41 -5.33 13.02
N TYR A 150 20.35 -5.07 14.32
CA TYR A 150 21.28 -5.63 15.30
C TYR A 150 21.09 -7.14 15.52
N THR A 151 19.94 -7.71 15.14
CA THR A 151 19.65 -9.15 15.28
C THR A 151 20.53 -10.04 14.42
N VAL A 152 21.18 -9.47 13.39
CA VAL A 152 22.12 -10.21 12.52
C VAL A 152 23.51 -10.38 13.13
N ASP A 153 23.85 -9.62 14.17
CA ASP A 153 25.10 -9.76 14.91
C ASP A 153 24.91 -10.80 16.04
N PRO A 154 25.57 -11.97 15.97
CA PRO A 154 25.42 -13.01 16.98
C PRO A 154 25.83 -12.55 18.38
N ARG A 155 26.72 -11.55 18.52
CA ARG A 155 27.12 -11.01 19.83
C ARG A 155 26.02 -10.17 20.44
N ARG A 156 25.36 -9.33 19.63
CA ARG A 156 24.20 -8.54 20.09
C ARG A 156 23.00 -9.44 20.37
N MET A 157 22.85 -10.53 19.61
CA MET A 157 21.80 -11.49 19.85
C MET A 157 21.94 -12.24 21.19
N ILE A 158 23.15 -12.40 21.72
CA ILE A 158 23.37 -12.92 23.08
C ILE A 158 22.72 -11.98 24.11
N ALA A 159 22.98 -10.67 24.02
CA ALA A 159 22.40 -9.69 24.93
C ALA A 159 20.85 -9.68 24.85
N VAL A 160 20.30 -9.81 23.64
CA VAL A 160 18.84 -9.94 23.44
C VAL A 160 18.31 -11.20 24.13
N VAL A 161 18.98 -12.34 24.00
CA VAL A 161 18.58 -13.60 24.64
C VAL A 161 18.64 -13.52 26.16
N GLU A 162 19.67 -12.89 26.72
CA GLU A 162 19.79 -12.64 28.16
C GLU A 162 18.67 -11.74 28.68
N LEU A 163 18.36 -10.65 27.95
CA LEU A 163 17.21 -9.80 28.25
C LEU A 163 15.91 -10.61 28.25
N VAL A 164 15.67 -11.43 27.22
CA VAL A 164 14.46 -12.26 27.11
C VAL A 164 14.38 -13.26 28.27
N GLY A 165 15.49 -13.91 28.65
CA GLY A 165 15.56 -14.81 29.81
C GLY A 165 15.14 -14.14 31.11
N ARG A 166 15.68 -12.94 31.36
CA ARG A 166 15.29 -12.14 32.53
C ARG A 166 13.81 -11.76 32.50
N ARG A 167 13.32 -11.23 31.38
CA ARG A 167 11.93 -10.76 31.25
C ARG A 167 10.91 -11.90 31.32
N PHE A 168 11.23 -13.08 30.77
CA PHE A 168 10.37 -14.25 30.94
C PHE A 168 10.33 -14.71 32.40
N GLY A 169 11.46 -14.66 33.12
CA GLY A 169 11.48 -14.94 34.56
C GLY A 169 10.68 -13.94 35.41
N GLU A 170 10.59 -12.68 34.99
CA GLU A 170 9.72 -11.68 35.64
C GLU A 170 8.22 -11.96 35.38
N LEU A 171 7.88 -12.47 34.18
CA LEU A 171 6.50 -12.77 33.78
C LEU A 171 5.99 -14.14 34.28
N ASP A 172 6.89 -15.11 34.44
CA ASP A 172 6.60 -16.45 34.94
C ASP A 172 7.64 -16.87 36.00
N PRO A 173 7.53 -16.32 37.24
CA PRO A 173 8.49 -16.56 38.32
C PRO A 173 8.76 -18.03 38.65
N PRO A 174 7.76 -18.95 38.63
CA PRO A 174 8.00 -20.37 38.86
C PRO A 174 9.02 -21.00 37.91
N ARG A 175 9.13 -20.51 36.67
CA ARG A 175 10.06 -21.04 35.64
C ARG A 175 11.28 -20.15 35.41
N ALA A 176 11.46 -19.11 36.23
CA ALA A 176 12.52 -18.12 36.05
C ALA A 176 13.95 -18.70 36.00
N ALA A 177 14.24 -19.69 36.83
CA ALA A 177 15.55 -20.36 36.81
C ALA A 177 15.79 -21.08 35.48
N ALA A 178 14.79 -21.83 34.99
CA ALA A 178 14.88 -22.55 33.73
C ALA A 178 15.06 -21.62 32.52
N TYR A 179 14.43 -20.44 32.51
CA TYR A 179 14.66 -19.44 31.46
C TYR A 179 16.08 -18.89 31.47
N ARG A 180 16.65 -18.60 32.66
CA ARG A 180 18.03 -18.14 32.80
C ARG A 180 19.03 -19.20 32.34
N ASP A 181 18.87 -20.43 32.82
CA ASP A 181 19.76 -21.54 32.45
C ASP A 181 19.79 -21.78 30.93
N ARG A 182 18.63 -21.67 30.26
CA ARG A 182 18.53 -21.79 28.80
C ARG A 182 19.13 -20.61 28.06
N ALA A 183 18.99 -19.39 28.59
CA ALA A 183 19.64 -18.20 28.04
C ALA A 183 21.17 -18.32 28.13
N ASP A 184 21.71 -18.71 29.28
CA ASP A 184 23.14 -18.90 29.50
C ASP A 184 23.72 -20.02 28.60
N ALA A 185 22.97 -21.11 28.43
CA ALA A 185 23.34 -22.19 27.52
C ALA A 185 23.39 -21.72 26.05
N TYR A 186 22.43 -20.89 25.62
CA TYR A 186 22.44 -20.29 24.28
C TYR A 186 23.62 -19.35 24.10
N ALA A 187 23.87 -18.46 25.08
CA ALA A 187 24.99 -17.52 25.06
C ALA A 187 26.32 -18.27 24.91
N THR A 188 26.53 -19.32 25.71
CA THR A 188 27.72 -20.19 25.65
C THR A 188 27.85 -20.86 24.28
N HIS A 189 26.75 -21.37 23.72
CA HIS A 189 26.75 -22.00 22.40
C HIS A 189 27.16 -21.02 21.29
N VAL A 190 26.56 -19.82 21.26
CA VAL A 190 26.84 -18.80 20.23
C VAL A 190 28.24 -18.24 20.39
N ALA A 191 28.71 -17.97 21.61
CA ALA A 191 30.07 -17.52 21.87
C ALA A 191 31.11 -18.55 21.39
N GLY A 192 30.87 -19.84 21.67
CA GLY A 192 31.71 -20.93 21.19
C GLY A 192 31.73 -21.05 19.66
N ALA A 193 30.57 -20.92 19.01
CA ALA A 193 30.46 -20.95 17.55
C ALA A 193 31.15 -19.73 16.90
N ALA A 194 30.99 -18.54 17.47
CA ALA A 194 31.62 -17.30 17.00
C ALA A 194 33.15 -17.35 17.14
N ALA A 195 33.67 -17.91 18.24
CA ALA A 195 35.10 -18.16 18.42
C ALA A 195 35.66 -19.16 17.38
N GLY A 196 34.87 -20.20 17.05
CA GLY A 196 35.21 -21.16 15.99
C GLY A 196 35.28 -20.52 14.60
N LEU A 197 34.41 -19.55 14.29
CA LEU A 197 34.43 -18.78 13.05
C LEU A 197 35.63 -17.83 12.96
N ALA A 198 35.97 -17.15 14.06
CA ALA A 198 37.17 -16.31 14.13
C ALA A 198 38.47 -17.14 13.97
N GLY A 199 38.49 -18.37 14.45
CA GLY A 199 39.59 -19.32 14.23
C GLY A 199 39.70 -19.83 12.78
N ALA A 200 38.58 -19.89 12.05
CA ALA A 200 38.52 -20.33 10.66
C ALA A 200 38.89 -19.22 9.63
N ASP A 201 38.96 -17.97 10.08
CA ASP A 201 39.34 -16.81 9.25
C ASP A 201 40.85 -16.64 9.08
N ARG A 202 41.65 -17.63 9.52
CA ARG A 202 43.03 -17.81 9.03
C ARG A 202 43.04 -18.38 7.60
N ARG A 203 42.33 -17.74 6.67
CA ARG A 203 42.65 -17.87 5.25
C ARG A 203 43.87 -16.97 4.99
N PRO A 204 44.86 -17.40 4.19
CA PRO A 204 45.96 -16.53 3.80
C PRO A 204 45.37 -15.24 3.21
N ALA A 205 45.95 -14.09 3.59
CA ALA A 205 45.51 -12.78 3.17
C ALA A 205 45.09 -12.82 1.69
N ALA A 206 43.86 -12.38 1.41
CA ALA A 206 43.43 -12.21 0.03
C ALA A 206 44.50 -11.36 -0.68
N PRO A 207 44.95 -11.74 -1.90
CA PRO A 207 45.89 -10.91 -2.63
C PRO A 207 45.33 -9.48 -2.68
N PRO A 208 46.18 -8.46 -2.57
CA PRO A 208 45.74 -7.07 -2.58
C PRO A 208 44.79 -6.88 -3.77
N ARG A 209 43.63 -6.27 -3.51
CA ARG A 209 42.68 -5.93 -4.57
C ARG A 209 43.49 -5.24 -5.68
N PRO A 210 43.38 -5.67 -6.95
CA PRO A 210 43.99 -4.91 -8.03
C PRO A 210 43.49 -3.47 -7.90
N ALA A 211 44.41 -2.51 -8.01
CA ALA A 211 44.09 -1.10 -7.89
C ALA A 211 42.85 -0.82 -8.73
N GLU A 212 41.86 -0.12 -8.17
CA GLU A 212 40.71 0.32 -8.94
C GLU A 212 41.24 0.96 -10.23
N PRO A 213 40.75 0.54 -11.41
CA PRO A 213 41.10 1.27 -12.62
C PRO A 213 40.70 2.73 -12.37
N PRO A 214 41.57 3.71 -12.71
CA PRO A 214 41.25 5.11 -12.51
C PRO A 214 39.87 5.36 -13.10
N ALA A 215 39.02 6.06 -12.34
CA ALA A 215 37.67 6.42 -12.75
C ALA A 215 37.71 6.83 -14.21
N LEU A 216 37.00 6.08 -15.07
CA LEU A 216 36.81 6.46 -16.45
C LEU A 216 36.09 7.80 -16.40
N GLU A 217 36.84 8.90 -16.53
CA GLU A 217 36.27 10.21 -16.79
C GLU A 217 35.53 10.10 -18.12
N LEU A 218 34.23 9.80 -18.06
CA LEU A 218 33.34 10.04 -19.18
C LEU A 218 33.34 11.56 -19.37
N PRO A 219 33.77 12.09 -20.52
CA PRO A 219 33.64 13.51 -20.79
C PRO A 219 32.16 13.82 -21.03
N LEU A 220 31.43 14.10 -19.95
CA LEU A 220 30.14 14.78 -20.00
C LEU A 220 30.42 16.22 -20.42
N ARG A 221 30.48 16.46 -21.75
CA ARG A 221 30.27 17.79 -22.33
C ARG A 221 28.84 18.23 -22.06
N LEU A 222 28.59 18.70 -20.84
CA LEU A 222 27.45 19.53 -20.50
C LEU A 222 27.86 20.99 -20.75
N ALA A 223 27.45 21.51 -21.91
CA ALA A 223 27.58 22.92 -22.23
C ALA A 223 26.81 23.75 -21.18
N ARG A 224 27.54 24.47 -20.32
CA ARG A 224 26.98 25.55 -19.50
C ARG A 224 26.96 26.83 -20.35
N PRO A 225 25.82 27.52 -20.51
CA PRO A 225 25.83 28.86 -21.07
C PRO A 225 26.19 29.86 -19.95
N GLY A 226 27.43 30.35 -19.98
CA GLY A 226 27.90 31.48 -19.18
C GLY A 226 27.67 32.81 -19.91
N ARG A 227 27.13 33.78 -19.18
CA ARG A 227 26.82 35.16 -19.57
C ARG A 227 28.07 36.03 -19.80
N ASP A 228 27.87 37.05 -20.65
CA ASP A 228 28.56 38.35 -20.73
C ASP A 228 30.03 38.34 -21.21
N ARG A 229 30.52 39.21 -22.11
CA ARG A 229 30.12 40.60 -22.42
C ARG A 229 30.92 41.11 -23.65
N ARG A 230 30.42 42.19 -24.28
CA ARG A 230 31.15 43.22 -25.09
C ARG A 230 31.60 42.78 -26.50
N ASP A 231 31.52 43.53 -27.59
CA ASP A 231 31.15 44.91 -27.92
C ASP A 231 30.82 44.92 -29.42
N ARG A 232 29.77 45.65 -29.85
CA ARG A 232 29.78 46.60 -30.99
C ARG A 232 28.37 47.08 -31.33
N ALA A 233 28.24 48.40 -31.31
CA ALA A 233 27.05 49.19 -31.61
C ALA A 233 26.74 49.25 -33.13
N PRO A 234 25.51 49.67 -33.53
CA PRO A 234 25.00 49.61 -34.90
C PRO A 234 25.18 50.93 -35.68
N PRO A 235 24.90 50.97 -37.00
CA PRO A 235 23.74 51.80 -37.42
C PRO A 235 22.97 51.39 -38.71
N ARG A 236 21.63 51.56 -38.62
CA ARG A 236 20.70 52.34 -39.49
C ARG A 236 20.19 51.89 -40.90
N HIS A 237 18.84 51.99 -41.00
CA HIS A 237 17.94 52.45 -42.10
C HIS A 237 17.82 51.59 -43.38
N ARG A 238 16.70 51.40 -44.11
CA ARG A 238 15.33 51.99 -44.37
C ARG A 238 14.49 50.79 -44.93
N GLY A 239 13.16 50.65 -44.80
CA GLY A 239 12.07 51.51 -45.26
C GLY A 239 11.53 51.09 -46.65
N LEU A 240 10.20 50.88 -46.77
CA LEU A 240 9.34 50.64 -47.96
C LEU A 240 9.15 49.15 -48.35
N ALA A 241 7.97 48.55 -48.63
CA ALA A 241 6.55 48.86 -48.83
C ALA A 241 6.05 48.29 -50.18
N ALA A 242 4.99 47.46 -50.09
CA ALA A 242 3.87 47.26 -51.04
C ALA A 242 4.08 46.71 -52.47
N ALA A 243 3.26 45.69 -52.82
CA ALA A 243 2.30 45.63 -53.95
C ALA A 243 2.01 44.15 -54.35
N ARG A 244 0.79 43.65 -54.11
CA ARG A 244 -0.33 43.43 -55.08
C ARG A 244 -0.09 42.27 -56.06
N ALA A 245 -0.88 41.19 -55.92
CA ALA A 245 -2.08 40.85 -56.74
C ALA A 245 -1.68 40.03 -57.98
N GLY A 246 -2.39 39.00 -58.43
CA GLY A 246 -3.67 38.41 -58.08
C GLY A 246 -4.00 37.34 -59.15
N HIS A 247 -5.03 36.54 -58.87
CA HIS A 247 -5.78 35.66 -59.80
C HIS A 247 -4.99 34.57 -60.56
N GLY A 248 -5.51 33.40 -60.84
CA GLY A 248 -6.87 32.84 -60.82
C GLY A 248 -6.82 31.59 -61.71
N GLY A 249 -7.63 30.57 -61.44
CA GLY A 249 -7.66 29.37 -62.29
C GLY A 249 -8.36 28.17 -61.65
N GLU A 250 -9.67 28.09 -61.88
CA GLU A 250 -10.62 26.99 -61.65
C GLU A 250 -10.16 25.65 -62.32
N VAL A 251 -10.25 24.45 -61.70
CA VAL A 251 -11.38 23.48 -61.59
C VAL A 251 -11.86 22.93 -62.97
N PRO A 252 -12.40 21.69 -63.22
CA PRO A 252 -12.66 20.46 -62.42
C PRO A 252 -12.36 19.05 -63.07
N ARG A 253 -12.46 18.00 -62.22
CA ARG A 253 -13.07 16.63 -62.37
C ARG A 253 -13.10 15.84 -63.70
N ALA A 254 -12.72 14.55 -63.60
CA ALA A 254 -13.44 13.30 -63.96
C ALA A 254 -12.42 12.12 -63.92
N GLY A 255 -12.68 10.83 -63.67
CA GLY A 255 -13.88 10.00 -63.54
C GLY A 255 -13.62 8.60 -64.15
N ARG A 256 -14.02 7.52 -63.43
CA ARG A 256 -14.34 6.13 -63.90
C ARG A 256 -13.19 5.12 -64.18
N ARG A 257 -13.13 3.99 -63.44
CA ARG A 257 -13.68 2.60 -63.67
C ARG A 257 -12.86 1.82 -64.74
N ARG A 258 -12.49 0.53 -64.67
CA ARG A 258 -12.95 -0.75 -64.05
C ARG A 258 -11.76 -1.75 -64.15
N GLY A 259 -11.61 -2.74 -63.26
CA GLY A 259 -11.86 -4.14 -63.67
C GLY A 259 -11.06 -5.22 -62.92
N ARG A 260 -11.81 -6.12 -62.25
CA ARG A 260 -11.63 -7.55 -61.91
C ARG A 260 -10.24 -8.20 -61.79
N GLY A 261 -10.04 -8.95 -60.70
CA GLY A 261 -9.10 -10.09 -60.65
C GLY A 261 -8.98 -10.78 -59.26
N ARG A 262 -9.64 -11.94 -59.13
CA ARG A 262 -9.54 -13.05 -58.16
C ARG A 262 -8.45 -13.01 -57.06
N GLY A 263 -8.85 -13.38 -55.83
CA GLY A 263 -7.94 -13.56 -54.69
C GLY A 263 -7.33 -14.96 -54.58
N LEU A 264 -6.21 -15.04 -53.85
CA LEU A 264 -5.64 -16.21 -53.15
C LEU A 264 -4.64 -15.72 -52.08
N GLY A 265 -4.90 -16.01 -50.80
CA GLY A 265 -3.95 -16.36 -49.71
C GLY A 265 -2.83 -15.40 -49.23
N PRO A 266 -2.39 -15.48 -47.95
CA PRO A 266 -1.63 -14.43 -47.25
C PRO A 266 -0.09 -14.58 -47.29
N PRO A 267 0.69 -13.50 -47.04
CA PRO A 267 2.15 -13.61 -46.95
C PRO A 267 2.67 -13.92 -45.54
N ARG A 268 3.77 -14.68 -45.52
CA ARG A 268 4.50 -15.26 -44.39
C ARG A 268 5.42 -14.27 -43.68
N ARG A 269 5.70 -14.59 -42.40
CA ARG A 269 6.64 -13.95 -41.46
C ARG A 269 8.10 -14.00 -41.92
N GLY A 270 8.79 -12.87 -41.79
CA GLY A 270 10.24 -12.70 -42.04
C GLY A 270 11.12 -13.15 -40.87
N ALA A 271 12.34 -13.55 -41.24
CA ALA A 271 13.34 -14.27 -40.45
C ALA A 271 14.18 -13.37 -39.52
N ARG A 272 14.75 -14.01 -38.49
CA ARG A 272 15.73 -13.48 -37.54
C ARG A 272 17.15 -13.58 -38.12
N ASP A 273 17.92 -12.51 -37.98
CA ASP A 273 19.34 -12.44 -38.36
C ASP A 273 20.24 -12.57 -37.10
N ARG A 274 21.30 -13.39 -37.20
CA ARG A 274 22.30 -13.63 -36.14
C ARG A 274 23.67 -13.15 -36.61
N ARG A 275 24.45 -12.47 -35.75
CA ARG A 275 25.88 -12.18 -35.95
C ARG A 275 26.70 -12.28 -34.64
N PRO A 276 28.05 -12.45 -34.71
CA PRO A 276 28.75 -13.54 -34.00
C PRO A 276 29.71 -13.10 -32.86
N ARG A 277 30.15 -14.08 -32.06
CA ARG A 277 31.16 -13.96 -30.98
C ARG A 277 32.60 -14.11 -31.52
N ARG A 278 33.50 -13.22 -31.09
CA ARG A 278 34.96 -13.26 -31.35
C ARG A 278 35.67 -14.27 -30.43
N ARG A 279 36.64 -15.00 -30.98
CA ARG A 279 37.65 -15.82 -30.29
C ARG A 279 38.96 -15.02 -30.13
N LEU A 280 39.73 -15.33 -29.09
CA LEU A 280 41.17 -15.00 -28.97
C LEU A 280 41.96 -16.29 -28.60
N PRO A 281 43.27 -16.34 -28.91
CA PRO A 281 44.03 -17.57 -29.18
C PRO A 281 44.80 -18.11 -27.96
N GLY A 282 45.28 -19.36 -28.06
CA GLY A 282 45.91 -20.10 -26.95
C GLY A 282 47.40 -20.41 -27.08
N GLY A 283 47.96 -20.92 -25.97
CA GLY A 283 49.23 -21.65 -25.81
C GLY A 283 50.00 -21.26 -24.53
N PRO A 284 50.85 -22.11 -23.90
CA PRO A 284 51.00 -23.57 -23.97
C PRO A 284 50.83 -24.29 -22.59
N ALA A 285 50.84 -25.62 -22.62
CA ALA A 285 50.59 -26.52 -21.48
C ALA A 285 51.83 -26.81 -20.60
N GLY A 286 51.61 -27.02 -19.29
CA GLY A 286 52.57 -27.49 -18.27
C GLY A 286 51.89 -28.36 -17.20
N PRO A 287 52.61 -29.20 -16.44
CA PRO A 287 52.23 -30.60 -16.22
C PRO A 287 51.30 -30.87 -15.03
N LEU A 288 50.60 -32.01 -15.17
CA LEU A 288 49.66 -32.65 -14.26
C LEU A 288 50.20 -32.83 -12.82
N GLY A 289 49.58 -32.13 -11.87
CA GLY A 289 49.72 -32.36 -10.43
C GLY A 289 48.46 -33.04 -9.86
N ARG A 290 48.66 -34.23 -9.26
CA ARG A 290 47.67 -35.11 -8.62
C ARG A 290 46.57 -34.38 -7.83
N ARG A 291 45.30 -34.64 -8.16
CA ARG A 291 44.16 -34.33 -7.28
C ARG A 291 44.16 -35.28 -6.08
N ALA A 292 44.55 -34.77 -4.91
CA ALA A 292 44.21 -35.36 -3.62
C ALA A 292 42.72 -35.08 -3.30
N GLY A 293 42.09 -36.05 -2.64
CA GLY A 293 40.64 -36.20 -2.53
C GLY A 293 39.88 -35.02 -1.91
N HIS A 294 38.71 -34.75 -2.48
CA HIS A 294 37.67 -33.96 -1.82
C HIS A 294 37.18 -34.69 -0.57
N ARG A 295 37.63 -34.25 0.61
CA ARG A 295 36.94 -34.53 1.87
C ARG A 295 35.54 -33.91 1.77
N ARG A 296 34.52 -34.77 1.67
CA ARG A 296 33.12 -34.39 1.90
C ARG A 296 33.03 -33.90 3.35
N LEU A 297 32.56 -32.67 3.55
CA LEU A 297 32.11 -32.19 4.84
C LEU A 297 31.02 -33.15 5.37
N PRO A 298 31.01 -33.51 6.68
CA PRO A 298 29.97 -34.37 7.21
C PRO A 298 28.63 -33.63 7.15
N ARG A 299 27.61 -34.29 6.58
CA ARG A 299 26.22 -33.86 6.72
C ARG A 299 25.85 -33.94 8.20
N VAL A 300 25.56 -32.80 8.81
CA VAL A 300 24.85 -32.73 10.08
C VAL A 300 23.52 -33.48 9.90
N PRO A 301 23.20 -34.51 10.71
CA PRO A 301 21.92 -35.19 10.61
C PRO A 301 20.80 -34.18 10.87
N GLY A 302 19.90 -34.02 9.91
CA GLY A 302 18.70 -33.21 10.06
C GLY A 302 17.92 -33.72 11.26
N ARG A 303 17.90 -32.96 12.35
CA ARG A 303 16.97 -33.14 13.44
C ARG A 303 15.59 -32.90 12.81
N ARG A 304 14.81 -33.97 12.62
CA ARG A 304 13.39 -33.83 12.32
C ARG A 304 12.79 -33.06 13.48
N ASP A 305 12.32 -31.85 13.22
CA ASP A 305 11.47 -31.14 14.17
C ASP A 305 10.35 -32.11 14.59
N PRO A 306 10.15 -32.35 15.90
CA PRO A 306 9.01 -33.12 16.32
C PRO A 306 7.75 -32.39 15.84
N ALA A 307 6.88 -33.11 15.11
CA ALA A 307 5.56 -32.62 14.78
C ALA A 307 4.91 -32.06 16.06
N PRO A 308 4.24 -30.90 15.99
CA PRO A 308 3.75 -30.24 17.19
C PRO A 308 2.80 -31.18 17.93
N GLY A 309 3.22 -31.63 19.11
CA GLY A 309 2.39 -32.38 20.02
C GLY A 309 1.18 -31.52 20.35
N ARG A 310 -0.01 -32.04 20.08
CA ARG A 310 -1.28 -31.42 20.47
C ARG A 310 -1.38 -31.47 22.00
N SER A 311 -0.78 -30.52 22.69
CA SER A 311 -1.12 -30.19 24.07
C SER A 311 -2.36 -29.31 24.05
N GLY A 312 -3.42 -29.80 24.70
CA GLY A 312 -4.78 -29.30 24.60
C GLY A 312 -5.06 -27.95 25.27
N ARG A 313 -4.45 -26.86 24.77
CA ARG A 313 -4.91 -25.47 25.05
C ARG A 313 -5.00 -24.57 23.82
N GLY A 314 -4.45 -24.98 22.67
CA GLY A 314 -4.66 -24.31 21.37
C GLY A 314 -5.96 -24.70 20.67
N ALA A 315 -7.06 -24.93 21.41
CA ALA A 315 -8.38 -24.99 20.79
C ALA A 315 -8.69 -23.56 20.34
N GLY A 316 -8.31 -23.26 19.10
CA GLY A 316 -8.59 -21.98 18.47
C GLY A 316 -10.03 -21.63 18.76
N ARG A 317 -10.27 -20.56 19.53
CA ARG A 317 -11.59 -19.95 19.60
C ARG A 317 -12.03 -19.80 18.16
N GLY A 318 -13.04 -20.58 17.78
CA GLY A 318 -13.61 -20.51 16.44
C GLY A 318 -13.96 -19.06 16.12
N VAL A 319 -14.14 -18.78 14.83
CA VAL A 319 -14.78 -17.54 14.38
C VAL A 319 -16.07 -17.36 15.19
N THR A 320 -16.09 -16.43 16.14
CA THR A 320 -17.25 -16.13 17.00
C THR A 320 -17.86 -14.80 16.58
N MET A 321 -19.18 -14.67 16.76
CA MET A 321 -19.86 -13.40 16.49
C MET A 321 -19.34 -12.28 17.40
N ASP A 322 -19.11 -12.57 18.68
CA ASP A 322 -18.59 -11.59 19.64
C ASP A 322 -17.19 -11.11 19.23
N GLY A 323 -16.31 -12.05 18.88
CA GLY A 323 -14.97 -11.73 18.37
C GLY A 323 -14.98 -11.01 17.02
N PHE A 324 -15.99 -11.25 16.18
CA PHE A 324 -16.22 -10.47 14.96
C PHE A 324 -16.63 -9.05 15.31
N LEU A 325 -17.66 -8.86 16.15
CA LEU A 325 -18.17 -7.54 16.52
C LEU A 325 -17.10 -6.69 17.21
N GLU A 326 -16.37 -7.26 18.17
CA GLU A 326 -15.32 -6.55 18.89
C GLU A 326 -14.22 -6.01 17.97
N MET A 327 -13.81 -6.81 16.97
CA MET A 327 -12.75 -6.40 16.05
C MET A 327 -13.27 -5.62 14.84
N MET A 328 -14.40 -6.00 14.26
CA MET A 328 -14.87 -5.49 12.97
C MET A 328 -15.87 -4.35 13.10
N ALA A 329 -16.43 -4.06 14.28
CA ALA A 329 -17.41 -2.97 14.41
C ALA A 329 -16.87 -1.63 13.91
N ALA A 330 -15.72 -1.16 14.40
CA ALA A 330 -15.17 0.13 13.96
C ALA A 330 -14.81 0.14 12.45
N PRO A 331 -14.09 -0.87 11.88
CA PRO A 331 -13.83 -0.95 10.43
C PRO A 331 -15.09 -0.99 9.58
N VAL A 332 -16.10 -1.77 9.96
CA VAL A 332 -17.36 -1.88 9.24
C VAL A 332 -18.10 -0.55 9.29
N VAL A 333 -18.28 0.05 10.47
CA VAL A 333 -18.97 1.34 10.60
C VAL A 333 -18.22 2.44 9.83
N MET A 334 -16.89 2.48 9.89
CA MET A 334 -16.09 3.39 9.06
C MET A 334 -16.36 3.16 7.57
N ALA A 335 -16.29 1.92 7.09
CA ALA A 335 -16.57 1.59 5.69
C ALA A 335 -18.00 1.99 5.27
N LEU A 336 -18.99 1.88 6.16
CA LEU A 336 -20.36 2.33 5.90
C LEU A 336 -20.46 3.87 5.81
N VAL A 337 -19.74 4.61 6.67
CA VAL A 337 -19.62 6.07 6.56
C VAL A 337 -18.99 6.46 5.22
N LEU A 338 -17.93 5.75 4.81
CA LEU A 338 -17.31 5.94 3.50
C LEU A 338 -18.30 5.62 2.37
N VAL A 339 -18.98 4.48 2.40
CA VAL A 339 -20.01 4.11 1.41
C VAL A 339 -21.05 5.21 1.26
N ALA A 340 -21.59 5.75 2.34
CA ALA A 340 -22.64 6.77 2.27
C ALA A 340 -22.18 8.02 1.50
N MET A 341 -20.99 8.54 1.83
CA MET A 341 -20.45 9.73 1.17
C MET A 341 -20.01 9.46 -0.27
N HIS A 342 -19.31 8.35 -0.51
CA HIS A 342 -18.80 7.96 -1.83
C HIS A 342 -19.92 7.54 -2.79
N SER A 343 -21.02 6.99 -2.28
CA SER A 343 -22.22 6.71 -3.09
C SER A 343 -22.81 8.01 -3.67
N HIS A 344 -22.93 9.05 -2.84
CA HIS A 344 -23.46 10.33 -3.29
C HIS A 344 -22.54 10.99 -4.34
N LEU A 345 -21.25 11.07 -4.04
CA LEU A 345 -20.26 11.68 -4.95
C LEU A 345 -20.06 10.85 -6.23
N GLY A 346 -20.09 9.53 -6.12
CA GLY A 346 -19.97 8.59 -7.22
C GLY A 346 -21.01 8.84 -8.30
N HIS A 347 -22.26 9.12 -7.93
CA HIS A 347 -23.30 9.50 -8.89
C HIS A 347 -22.93 10.73 -9.72
N HIS A 348 -22.36 11.77 -9.09
CA HIS A 348 -21.89 12.94 -9.83
C HIS A 348 -20.69 12.60 -10.70
N VAL A 349 -19.73 11.82 -10.20
CA VAL A 349 -18.52 11.41 -10.94
C VAL A 349 -18.88 10.64 -12.20
N VAL A 350 -19.74 9.62 -12.10
CA VAL A 350 -20.17 8.80 -13.24
C VAL A 350 -20.98 9.62 -14.25
N ARG A 351 -21.88 10.50 -13.80
CA ARG A 351 -22.68 11.36 -14.70
C ARG A 351 -21.83 12.39 -15.45
N ARG A 352 -20.76 12.88 -14.80
CA ARG A 352 -19.81 13.82 -15.41
C ARG A 352 -18.81 13.13 -16.35
N GLY A 353 -18.72 11.80 -16.34
CA GLY A 353 -17.77 11.05 -17.15
C GLY A 353 -16.31 11.24 -16.72
N VAL A 354 -16.09 11.52 -15.43
CA VAL A 354 -14.76 11.82 -14.86
C VAL A 354 -14.32 10.74 -13.87
N ILE A 355 -14.43 9.47 -14.27
CA ILE A 355 -14.38 8.31 -13.37
C ILE A 355 -13.04 8.22 -12.64
N PHE A 356 -11.93 8.59 -13.29
CA PHE A 356 -10.57 8.54 -12.72
C PHE A 356 -10.20 9.77 -11.88
N VAL A 357 -11.13 10.71 -11.66
CA VAL A 357 -10.83 11.94 -10.92
C VAL A 357 -10.42 11.69 -9.48
N ASP A 358 -10.94 10.62 -8.88
CA ASP A 358 -10.63 10.21 -7.52
C ASP A 358 -9.17 9.74 -7.39
N ILE A 359 -8.72 8.80 -8.23
CA ILE A 359 -7.34 8.32 -8.24
C ILE A 359 -6.39 9.47 -8.55
N ALA A 360 -6.75 10.37 -9.47
CA ALA A 360 -5.92 11.55 -9.76
C ALA A 360 -5.79 12.48 -8.54
N LEU A 361 -6.90 12.82 -7.86
CA LEU A 361 -6.87 13.67 -6.66
C LEU A 361 -6.12 12.99 -5.50
N ALA A 362 -6.23 11.67 -5.37
CA ALA A 362 -5.47 10.89 -4.40
C ALA A 362 -3.96 10.98 -4.66
N GLN A 363 -3.53 10.87 -5.92
CA GLN A 363 -2.11 11.02 -6.28
C GLN A 363 -1.60 12.45 -6.11
N VAL A 364 -2.44 13.45 -6.35
CA VAL A 364 -2.10 14.85 -6.06
C VAL A 364 -1.91 15.04 -4.54
N ALA A 365 -2.77 14.44 -3.72
CA ALA A 365 -2.63 14.46 -2.26
C ALA A 365 -1.37 13.74 -1.80
N ALA A 366 -1.11 12.54 -2.33
CA ALA A 366 0.06 11.73 -2.02
C ALA A 366 1.36 12.43 -2.41
N PHE A 367 1.38 13.14 -3.54
CA PHE A 367 2.50 14.01 -3.91
C PHE A 367 2.70 15.15 -2.89
N GLY A 368 1.61 15.73 -2.37
CA GLY A 368 1.68 16.71 -1.28
C GLY A 368 2.27 16.13 0.01
N VAL A 369 1.86 14.91 0.39
CA VAL A 369 2.47 14.17 1.52
C VAL A 369 3.97 13.99 1.27
N ALA A 370 4.37 13.52 0.09
CA ALA A 370 5.76 13.32 -0.27
C ALA A 370 6.59 14.62 -0.15
N ILE A 371 6.05 15.76 -0.61
CA ILE A 371 6.70 17.06 -0.43
C ILE A 371 6.81 17.42 1.05
N SER A 372 5.76 17.21 1.85
CA SER A 372 5.80 17.48 3.29
C SER A 372 6.91 16.69 3.97
N LEU A 373 7.08 15.40 3.63
CA LEU A 373 8.12 14.57 4.21
C LEU A 373 9.52 15.00 3.75
N LEU A 374 9.67 15.39 2.48
CA LEU A 374 10.93 15.95 1.96
C LEU A 374 11.36 17.23 2.70
N LEU A 375 10.39 18.02 3.17
CA LEU A 375 10.63 19.22 3.96
C LEU A 375 10.83 18.93 5.46
N GLY A 376 10.95 17.67 5.86
CA GLY A 376 11.15 17.25 7.26
C GLY A 376 9.86 17.11 8.07
N GLY A 377 8.70 17.06 7.43
CA GLY A 377 7.44 16.71 8.09
C GLY A 377 7.42 15.23 8.49
N GLU A 378 6.69 14.91 9.55
CA GLU A 378 6.53 13.55 10.04
C GLU A 378 5.22 12.92 9.54
N ILE A 379 5.25 11.61 9.28
CA ILE A 379 4.09 10.85 8.82
C ILE A 379 2.95 10.94 9.84
N GLY A 380 1.72 11.17 9.36
CA GLY A 380 0.52 11.18 10.20
C GLY A 380 0.30 12.46 11.02
N THR A 381 1.11 13.51 10.81
CA THR A 381 0.92 14.81 11.48
C THR A 381 -0.12 15.70 10.78
N ASP A 382 -0.72 16.61 11.56
CA ASP A 382 -1.67 17.60 11.05
C ASP A 382 -1.05 18.51 9.97
N SER A 383 0.26 18.79 10.05
CA SER A 383 0.99 19.59 9.06
C SER A 383 1.09 18.85 7.71
N THR A 384 1.45 17.57 7.72
CA THR A 384 1.49 16.74 6.51
C THR A 384 0.10 16.58 5.90
N TYR A 385 -0.94 16.41 6.74
CA TYR A 385 -2.33 16.39 6.26
C TYR A 385 -2.74 17.72 5.61
N ALA A 386 -2.35 18.86 6.19
CA ALA A 386 -2.65 20.18 5.64
C ALA A 386 -1.97 20.42 4.28
N VAL A 387 -0.70 19.99 4.12
CA VAL A 387 0.01 20.07 2.83
C VAL A 387 -0.67 19.19 1.79
N ALA A 388 -1.02 17.95 2.14
CA ALA A 388 -1.74 17.04 1.25
C ALA A 388 -3.06 17.64 0.76
N LEU A 389 -3.86 18.20 1.68
CA LEU A 389 -5.13 18.85 1.36
C LEU A 389 -4.94 20.10 0.50
N GLY A 390 -3.93 20.92 0.78
CA GLY A 390 -3.56 22.08 -0.03
C GLY A 390 -3.20 21.70 -1.47
N SER A 391 -2.41 20.64 -1.65
CA SER A 391 -2.11 20.08 -2.96
C SER A 391 -3.37 19.59 -3.67
N THR A 392 -4.26 18.88 -2.97
CA THR A 392 -5.55 18.45 -3.53
C THR A 392 -6.41 19.63 -3.98
N PHE A 393 -6.43 20.74 -3.23
CA PHE A 393 -7.19 21.93 -3.60
C PHE A 393 -6.63 22.59 -4.86
N LEU A 394 -5.31 22.60 -5.01
CA LEU A 394 -4.67 23.02 -6.26
C LEU A 394 -5.04 22.09 -7.41
N GLY A 395 -5.04 20.78 -7.20
CA GLY A 395 -5.51 19.79 -8.17
C GLY A 395 -6.96 20.00 -8.59
N ALA A 396 -7.87 20.19 -7.64
CA ALA A 396 -9.27 20.51 -7.87
C ALA A 396 -9.45 21.80 -8.69
N LEU A 397 -8.63 22.82 -8.39
CA LEU A 397 -8.61 24.07 -9.13
C LEU A 397 -8.16 23.88 -10.58
N LEU A 398 -7.13 23.07 -10.83
CA LEU A 398 -6.66 22.75 -12.18
C LEU A 398 -7.73 21.98 -12.95
N ILE A 399 -8.29 20.92 -12.38
CA ILE A 399 -9.32 20.08 -13.02
C ILE A 399 -10.59 20.89 -13.30
N SER A 400 -11.00 21.82 -12.42
CA SER A 400 -12.14 22.69 -12.69
C SER A 400 -11.98 23.60 -13.91
N ARG A 401 -10.74 23.87 -14.34
CA ARG A 401 -10.44 24.73 -15.49
C ARG A 401 -10.34 23.97 -16.82
N THR A 402 -10.30 22.63 -16.80
CA THR A 402 -10.14 21.83 -18.01
C THR A 402 -11.45 21.61 -18.78
N ARG A 403 -12.61 21.82 -18.13
CA ARG A 403 -13.93 21.66 -18.76
C ARG A 403 -14.26 22.81 -19.72
N GLY A 404 -14.44 22.48 -21.01
CA GLY A 404 -14.48 23.44 -22.12
C GLY A 404 -15.87 23.70 -22.73
N LYS A 405 -15.96 24.63 -23.70
CA LYS A 405 -17.17 24.85 -24.53
C LYS A 405 -17.23 23.98 -25.79
N SER A 406 -16.07 23.50 -26.26
CA SER A 406 -15.92 22.60 -27.41
C SER A 406 -14.74 21.68 -27.08
N GLU A 407 -15.05 20.56 -26.45
CA GLU A 407 -14.03 19.62 -25.96
C GLU A 407 -13.47 18.83 -27.13
N ARG A 408 -12.38 19.32 -27.72
CA ARG A 408 -11.54 18.51 -28.61
C ARG A 408 -10.85 17.38 -27.84
N VAL A 409 -10.66 17.57 -26.53
CA VAL A 409 -10.01 16.64 -25.61
C VAL A 409 -10.97 16.40 -24.45
N PRO A 410 -11.35 15.14 -24.16
CA PRO A 410 -12.24 14.84 -23.04
C PRO A 410 -11.56 15.21 -21.72
N GLN A 411 -12.34 15.71 -20.75
CA GLN A 411 -11.82 16.09 -19.43
C GLN A 411 -11.04 14.95 -18.75
N GLU A 412 -11.47 13.70 -18.95
CA GLU A 412 -10.82 12.49 -18.44
C GLU A 412 -9.35 12.35 -18.90
N ALA A 413 -9.00 12.85 -20.09
CA ALA A 413 -7.62 12.81 -20.55
C ALA A 413 -6.71 13.71 -19.70
N TYR A 414 -7.19 14.90 -19.31
CA TYR A 414 -6.43 15.78 -18.41
C TYR A 414 -6.27 15.16 -17.03
N ILE A 415 -7.32 14.52 -16.52
CA ILE A 415 -7.31 13.80 -15.25
C ILE A 415 -6.26 12.69 -15.28
N GLY A 416 -6.22 11.88 -16.36
CA GLY A 416 -5.22 10.84 -16.55
C GLY A 416 -3.79 11.37 -16.62
N ILE A 417 -3.56 12.52 -17.26
CA ILE A 417 -2.24 13.17 -17.30
C ILE A 417 -1.83 13.65 -15.90
N ILE A 418 -2.73 14.30 -15.17
CA ILE A 418 -2.46 14.75 -13.79
C ILE A 418 -2.09 13.56 -12.90
N TYR A 419 -2.87 12.47 -12.98
CA TYR A 419 -2.56 11.21 -12.30
C TYR A 419 -1.14 10.73 -12.61
N ALA A 420 -0.77 10.61 -13.89
CA ALA A 420 0.53 10.08 -14.29
C ALA A 420 1.70 10.97 -13.83
N VAL A 421 1.56 12.29 -13.99
CA VAL A 421 2.59 13.27 -13.60
C VAL A 421 2.76 13.31 -12.08
N CYS A 422 1.68 13.39 -11.31
CA CYS A 422 1.75 13.39 -9.85
C CYS A 422 2.28 12.07 -9.30
N SER A 423 1.90 10.93 -9.90
CA SER A 423 2.45 9.62 -9.51
C SER A 423 3.97 9.55 -9.74
N ALA A 424 4.42 9.98 -10.92
CA ALA A 424 5.85 10.00 -11.24
C ALA A 424 6.62 10.98 -10.32
N ALA A 425 6.08 12.17 -10.09
CA ALA A 425 6.68 13.17 -9.21
C ALA A 425 6.73 12.69 -7.75
N MET A 426 5.67 12.05 -7.26
CA MET A 426 5.63 11.42 -5.94
C MET A 426 6.73 10.37 -5.79
N ILE A 427 6.90 9.47 -6.77
CA ILE A 427 7.97 8.47 -6.74
C ILE A 427 9.34 9.16 -6.68
N LEU A 428 9.58 10.17 -7.54
CA LEU A 428 10.85 10.91 -7.52
C LEU A 428 11.13 11.56 -6.16
N VAL A 429 10.12 12.12 -5.50
CA VAL A 429 10.28 12.72 -4.17
C VAL A 429 10.49 11.65 -3.10
N LEU A 430 9.67 10.60 -3.07
CA LEU A 430 9.76 9.54 -2.05
C LEU A 430 11.06 8.74 -2.13
N THR A 431 11.70 8.68 -3.31
CA THR A 431 13.06 8.11 -3.43
C THR A 431 14.14 8.89 -2.69
N GLN A 432 13.84 10.11 -2.22
CA GLN A 432 14.74 10.94 -1.42
C GLN A 432 14.38 10.96 0.08
N VAL A 433 13.22 10.41 0.46
CA VAL A 433 12.69 10.43 1.83
C VAL A 433 12.93 9.08 2.53
N PRO A 434 13.48 9.04 3.76
CA PRO A 434 13.56 7.82 4.57
C PRO A 434 12.17 7.19 4.75
N HIS A 435 12.03 5.85 4.68
CA HIS A 435 10.73 5.15 4.79
C HIS A 435 9.69 5.42 3.69
N GLY A 436 9.94 6.28 2.69
CA GLY A 436 8.93 6.58 1.64
C GLY A 436 8.50 5.39 0.75
N GLY A 437 9.09 4.19 0.92
CA GLY A 437 8.69 2.97 0.21
C GLY A 437 7.51 2.30 0.89
N GLU A 438 7.48 2.35 2.22
CA GLU A 438 6.34 1.92 3.04
C GLU A 438 5.11 2.78 2.76
N GLU A 439 5.30 4.11 2.63
CA GLU A 439 4.21 5.04 2.36
C GLU A 439 3.48 4.73 1.05
N ILE A 440 4.20 4.28 0.01
CA ILE A 440 3.57 3.85 -1.25
C ILE A 440 2.64 2.66 -1.01
N ASN A 441 3.10 1.64 -0.26
CA ASN A 441 2.29 0.46 0.05
C ASN A 441 1.09 0.82 0.93
N HIS A 442 1.29 1.68 1.93
CA HIS A 442 0.24 2.13 2.83
C HIS A 442 -0.87 2.88 2.08
N LEU A 443 -0.53 3.79 1.17
CA LEU A 443 -1.51 4.53 0.36
C LEU A 443 -2.28 3.64 -0.63
N LEU A 444 -1.66 2.58 -1.16
CA LEU A 444 -2.31 1.66 -2.09
C LEU A 444 -3.37 0.79 -1.42
N VAL A 445 -3.00 0.14 -0.30
CA VAL A 445 -3.82 -0.89 0.34
C VAL A 445 -4.67 -0.33 1.47
N GLY A 446 -4.17 0.67 2.20
CA GLY A 446 -4.78 1.21 3.40
C GLY A 446 -4.80 0.24 4.59
N ALA A 447 -5.24 0.74 5.74
CA ALA A 447 -5.27 -0.01 7.00
C ALA A 447 -6.64 0.09 7.70
N ILE A 448 -7.74 0.02 6.93
CA ILE A 448 -9.11 0.19 7.47
C ILE A 448 -9.44 -0.71 8.67
N LEU A 449 -8.80 -1.88 8.76
CA LEU A 449 -8.94 -2.82 9.88
C LEU A 449 -8.53 -2.20 11.23
N TRP A 450 -7.53 -1.33 11.24
CA TRP A 450 -6.98 -0.71 12.44
C TRP A 450 -7.59 0.65 12.76
N VAL A 451 -8.70 1.01 12.11
CA VAL A 451 -9.38 2.27 12.41
C VAL A 451 -9.89 2.30 13.86
N THR A 452 -9.74 3.46 14.48
CA THR A 452 -10.16 3.72 15.85
C THR A 452 -11.46 4.52 15.91
N TRP A 453 -12.14 4.47 17.05
CA TRP A 453 -13.38 5.24 17.27
C TRP A 453 -13.17 6.77 17.18
N PRO A 454 -12.09 7.35 17.73
CA PRO A 454 -11.82 8.79 17.55
C PRO A 454 -11.65 9.17 16.08
N THR A 455 -10.91 8.37 15.29
CA THR A 455 -10.75 8.59 13.85
C THR A 455 -12.10 8.50 13.15
N LEU A 456 -12.92 7.51 13.49
CA LEU A 456 -14.29 7.36 12.98
C LEU A 456 -15.16 8.59 13.26
N LEU A 457 -15.17 9.09 14.49
CA LEU A 457 -15.97 10.27 14.85
C LEU A 457 -15.49 11.53 14.12
N LYS A 458 -14.16 11.72 14.00
CA LYS A 458 -13.57 12.83 13.23
C LYS A 458 -14.01 12.77 11.75
N THR A 459 -13.90 11.60 11.11
CA THR A 459 -14.32 11.40 9.71
C THR A 459 -15.82 11.59 9.54
N ALA A 460 -16.64 11.03 10.43
CA ALA A 460 -18.09 11.18 10.39
C ALA A 460 -18.52 12.65 10.54
N ALA A 461 -17.90 13.40 11.44
CA ALA A 461 -18.15 14.83 11.61
C ALA A 461 -17.76 15.63 10.35
N LEU A 462 -16.58 15.37 9.78
CA LEU A 462 -16.16 15.97 8.51
C LEU A 462 -17.17 15.67 7.40
N TYR A 463 -17.60 14.42 7.27
CA TYR A 463 -18.53 14.01 6.21
C TYR A 463 -19.95 14.52 6.45
N ALA A 464 -20.37 14.73 7.69
CA ALA A 464 -21.62 15.40 8.00
C ALA A 464 -21.60 16.86 7.51
N VAL A 465 -20.50 17.59 7.75
CA VAL A 465 -20.34 18.97 7.27
C VAL A 465 -20.32 19.02 5.74
N LEU A 466 -19.50 18.19 5.09
CA LEU A 466 -19.42 18.13 3.63
C LEU A 466 -20.74 17.65 2.99
N GLY A 467 -21.41 16.69 3.62
CA GLY A 467 -22.72 16.18 3.22
C GLY A 467 -23.80 17.26 3.33
N PHE A 468 -23.77 18.08 4.39
CA PHE A 468 -24.66 19.24 4.51
C PHE A 468 -24.41 20.26 3.40
N LEU A 469 -23.15 20.55 3.05
CA LEU A 469 -22.81 21.43 1.93
C LEU A 469 -23.32 20.87 0.59
N LEU A 470 -23.13 19.57 0.33
CA LEU A 470 -23.65 18.90 -0.85
C LEU A 470 -25.18 18.96 -0.91
N TRP A 471 -25.87 18.72 0.21
CA TRP A 471 -27.32 18.85 0.31
C TRP A 471 -27.78 20.28 0.04
N ARG A 472 -27.10 21.29 0.61
CA ARG A 472 -27.39 22.70 0.40
C ARG A 472 -27.16 23.13 -1.05
N TRP A 473 -26.18 22.54 -1.73
CA TRP A 473 -25.77 22.86 -3.10
C TRP A 473 -26.30 21.88 -4.16
N ARG A 474 -27.18 20.96 -3.78
CA ARG A 474 -27.70 19.90 -4.67
C ARG A 474 -28.30 20.43 -5.96
N GLY A 475 -29.07 21.52 -5.91
CA GLY A 475 -29.79 22.06 -7.07
C GLY A 475 -28.86 22.46 -8.23
N PRO A 476 -27.86 23.34 -8.00
CA PRO A 476 -26.84 23.66 -9.01
C PRO A 476 -25.98 22.46 -9.41
N LEU A 477 -25.53 21.64 -8.46
CA LEU A 477 -24.63 20.50 -8.72
C LEU A 477 -25.30 19.43 -9.58
N ASP A 478 -26.57 19.12 -9.32
CA ASP A 478 -27.35 18.15 -10.09
C ASP A 478 -27.52 18.61 -11.54
N ARG A 479 -27.88 19.88 -11.77
CA ARG A 479 -28.04 20.45 -13.11
C ARG A 479 -26.73 20.41 -13.91
N ILE A 480 -25.62 20.82 -13.31
CA ILE A 480 -24.31 20.84 -13.96
C ILE A 480 -23.77 19.43 -14.24
N SER A 481 -24.14 18.45 -13.42
CA SER A 481 -23.75 17.05 -13.62
C SER A 481 -24.67 16.34 -14.62
N ALA A 482 -25.91 16.78 -14.76
CA ALA A 482 -26.87 16.25 -15.72
C ALA A 482 -26.58 16.70 -17.15
N ASP A 483 -26.52 18.02 -17.33
CA ASP A 483 -26.30 18.66 -18.62
C ASP A 483 -25.61 20.01 -18.38
N ALA A 484 -24.29 20.02 -18.58
CA ALA A 484 -23.51 21.24 -18.42
C ALA A 484 -23.78 22.29 -19.49
N GLU A 485 -24.24 21.91 -20.69
CA GLU A 485 -24.58 22.88 -21.72
C GLU A 485 -25.91 23.56 -21.43
N ALA A 486 -26.92 22.83 -20.94
CA ALA A 486 -28.16 23.41 -20.44
C ALA A 486 -27.91 24.32 -19.24
N ALA A 487 -27.13 23.87 -18.24
CA ALA A 487 -26.79 24.70 -17.08
C ALA A 487 -26.05 26.00 -17.49
N ARG A 488 -25.21 25.94 -18.53
CA ARG A 488 -24.52 27.11 -19.07
C ARG A 488 -25.50 28.07 -19.77
N ARG A 489 -26.50 27.56 -20.48
CA ARG A 489 -27.58 28.36 -21.08
C ARG A 489 -28.46 29.04 -20.02
N GLU A 490 -28.65 28.40 -18.87
CA GLU A 490 -29.30 28.99 -17.68
C GLU A 490 -28.45 30.05 -16.95
N GLY A 491 -27.22 30.32 -17.40
CA GLY A 491 -26.33 31.31 -16.79
C GLY A 491 -25.63 30.85 -15.50
N LEU A 492 -25.67 29.55 -15.16
CA LEU A 492 -24.96 29.03 -13.99
C LEU A 492 -23.44 29.18 -14.17
N PRO A 493 -22.71 29.61 -13.14
CA PRO A 493 -21.25 29.75 -13.21
C PRO A 493 -20.56 28.38 -13.08
N LEU A 494 -20.50 27.61 -14.18
CA LEU A 494 -19.97 26.24 -14.23
C LEU A 494 -18.64 26.09 -13.47
N ARG A 495 -17.66 26.96 -13.74
CA ARG A 495 -16.32 26.87 -13.13
C ARG A 495 -16.34 26.92 -11.60
N ARG A 496 -17.23 27.74 -11.02
CA ARG A 496 -17.33 27.88 -9.56
C ARG A 496 -17.89 26.61 -8.93
N TRP A 497 -18.91 26.03 -9.56
CA TRP A 497 -19.54 24.80 -9.08
C TRP A 497 -18.72 23.55 -9.36
N ASP A 498 -18.00 23.49 -10.48
CA ASP A 498 -17.02 22.45 -10.74
C ASP A 498 -15.88 22.51 -9.73
N PHE A 499 -15.36 23.70 -9.43
CA PHE A 499 -14.36 23.87 -8.37
C PHE A 499 -14.92 23.43 -7.01
N ALA A 500 -16.11 23.89 -6.62
CA ALA A 500 -16.73 23.47 -5.35
C ALA A 500 -16.95 21.95 -5.27
N PHE A 501 -17.38 21.32 -6.36
CA PHE A 501 -17.52 19.88 -6.45
C PHE A 501 -16.18 19.16 -6.27
N TYR A 502 -15.16 19.53 -7.05
CA TYR A 502 -13.84 18.89 -6.97
C TYR A 502 -13.13 19.19 -5.65
N LEU A 503 -13.43 20.31 -5.00
CA LEU A 503 -12.92 20.65 -3.67
C LEU A 503 -13.50 19.69 -2.60
N ILE A 504 -14.82 19.48 -2.61
CA ILE A 504 -15.47 18.51 -1.69
C ILE A 504 -15.00 17.09 -2.00
N LEU A 505 -15.02 16.69 -3.28
CA LEU A 505 -14.57 15.37 -3.71
C LEU A 505 -13.11 15.13 -3.31
N GLY A 506 -12.24 16.10 -3.55
CA GLY A 506 -10.84 16.03 -3.15
C GLY A 506 -10.67 15.88 -1.65
N THR A 507 -11.40 16.66 -0.83
CA THR A 507 -11.36 16.52 0.64
C THR A 507 -11.77 15.13 1.09
N VAL A 508 -12.85 14.58 0.50
CA VAL A 508 -13.35 13.23 0.81
C VAL A 508 -12.34 12.16 0.39
N VAL A 509 -11.78 12.28 -0.82
CA VAL A 509 -10.79 11.33 -1.35
C VAL A 509 -9.51 11.37 -0.52
N THR A 510 -8.95 12.54 -0.24
CA THR A 510 -7.72 12.67 0.56
C THR A 510 -7.88 12.07 1.95
N SER A 511 -8.98 12.37 2.64
CA SER A 511 -9.23 11.82 3.98
C SER A 511 -9.52 10.31 3.96
N SER A 512 -10.28 9.81 2.98
CA SER A 512 -10.62 8.38 2.91
C SER A 512 -9.47 7.50 2.46
N VAL A 513 -8.60 7.97 1.54
CA VAL A 513 -7.46 7.19 1.04
C VAL A 513 -6.47 6.89 2.15
N GLN A 514 -6.23 7.82 3.07
CA GLN A 514 -5.34 7.57 4.23
C GLN A 514 -5.88 6.49 5.17
N ILE A 515 -7.20 6.27 5.19
CA ILE A 515 -7.85 5.28 6.07
C ILE A 515 -7.99 3.93 5.35
N ALA A 516 -8.54 3.97 4.13
CA ALA A 516 -9.04 2.81 3.40
C ALA A 516 -8.14 2.39 2.23
N GLY A 517 -7.20 3.24 1.81
CA GLY A 517 -6.37 3.04 0.63
C GLY A 517 -7.07 3.41 -0.67
N VAL A 518 -6.29 3.72 -1.70
CA VAL A 518 -6.81 4.13 -3.03
C VAL A 518 -7.73 3.07 -3.64
N LEU A 519 -7.38 1.78 -3.51
CA LEU A 519 -8.13 0.69 -4.14
C LEU A 519 -9.55 0.56 -3.59
N LEU A 520 -9.70 0.62 -2.27
CA LEU A 520 -11.01 0.53 -1.63
C LEU A 520 -11.83 1.79 -1.92
N VAL A 521 -11.24 2.98 -1.77
CA VAL A 521 -11.93 4.25 -2.02
C VAL A 521 -12.49 4.34 -3.45
N PHE A 522 -11.67 4.01 -4.45
CA PHE A 522 -12.11 3.95 -5.85
C PHE A 522 -13.29 2.99 -6.04
N THR A 523 -13.19 1.82 -5.42
CA THR A 523 -14.23 0.79 -5.50
C THR A 523 -15.54 1.25 -4.87
N LEU A 524 -15.50 1.86 -3.68
CA LEU A 524 -16.66 2.39 -2.98
C LEU A 524 -17.37 3.50 -3.76
N LEU A 525 -16.62 4.31 -4.50
CA LEU A 525 -17.14 5.43 -5.29
C LEU A 525 -17.74 4.97 -6.61
N VAL A 526 -17.04 4.11 -7.34
CA VAL A 526 -17.38 3.78 -8.74
C VAL A 526 -18.26 2.55 -8.86
N VAL A 527 -17.89 1.42 -8.23
CA VAL A 527 -18.53 0.12 -8.52
C VAL A 527 -20.02 0.08 -8.19
N PRO A 528 -20.49 0.39 -6.96
CA PRO A 528 -21.92 0.33 -6.66
C PRO A 528 -22.71 1.36 -7.48
N THR A 529 -22.10 2.49 -7.83
CA THR A 529 -22.70 3.53 -8.69
C THR A 529 -22.92 3.00 -10.10
N VAL A 530 -21.91 2.35 -10.69
CA VAL A 530 -22.01 1.73 -12.03
C VAL A 530 -23.06 0.62 -12.04
N MET A 531 -23.08 -0.23 -11.01
CA MET A 531 -24.11 -1.26 -10.84
C MET A 531 -25.52 -0.66 -10.88
N SER A 532 -25.70 0.46 -10.18
CA SER A 532 -26.97 1.21 -10.11
C SER A 532 -27.40 1.80 -11.46
N VAL A 533 -26.48 2.48 -12.16
CA VAL A 533 -26.75 3.15 -13.45
C VAL A 533 -27.04 2.16 -14.57
N ARG A 534 -26.53 0.92 -14.49
CA ARG A 534 -26.86 -0.14 -15.44
C ARG A 534 -28.29 -0.68 -15.29
N LEU A 535 -28.85 -0.67 -14.08
CA LEU A 535 -30.16 -1.27 -13.78
C LEU A 535 -31.32 -0.27 -13.89
N PHE A 536 -31.09 0.97 -13.48
CA PHE A 536 -32.14 1.97 -13.38
C PHE A 536 -31.88 3.12 -14.35
N ALA A 537 -32.94 3.59 -15.02
CA ALA A 537 -32.90 4.88 -15.71
C ALA A 537 -33.26 6.05 -14.76
N ASP A 538 -34.03 5.77 -13.70
CA ASP A 538 -34.52 6.76 -12.75
C ASP A 538 -33.49 7.11 -11.68
N HIS A 539 -33.15 8.39 -11.61
CA HIS A 539 -32.11 8.91 -10.74
C HIS A 539 -32.46 8.84 -9.25
N ARG A 540 -33.76 8.80 -8.91
CA ARG A 540 -34.20 8.76 -7.50
C ARG A 540 -33.87 7.44 -6.82
N ARG A 541 -33.81 6.35 -7.59
CA ARG A 541 -33.53 5.00 -7.07
C ARG A 541 -32.03 4.73 -6.94
N HIS A 542 -31.22 5.55 -7.59
CA HIS A 542 -29.80 5.28 -7.72
C HIS A 542 -29.09 5.25 -6.37
N PHE A 543 -29.27 6.29 -5.56
CA PHE A 543 -28.61 6.42 -4.26
C PHE A 543 -28.97 5.28 -3.30
N GLY A 544 -30.27 4.95 -3.19
CA GLY A 544 -30.73 3.86 -2.33
C GLY A 544 -30.15 2.50 -2.73
N TYR A 545 -30.06 2.21 -4.02
CA TYR A 545 -29.45 0.97 -4.51
C TYR A 545 -27.94 0.93 -4.27
N THR A 546 -27.23 2.02 -4.60
CA THR A 546 -25.77 2.13 -4.39
C THR A 546 -25.43 1.92 -2.92
N LEU A 547 -26.19 2.53 -2.01
CA LEU A 547 -26.02 2.36 -0.57
C LEU A 547 -26.29 0.92 -0.13
N ALA A 548 -27.37 0.30 -0.60
CA ALA A 548 -27.74 -1.07 -0.22
C ALA A 548 -26.70 -2.11 -0.68
N VAL A 549 -26.25 -2.02 -1.93
CA VAL A 549 -25.16 -2.88 -2.45
C VAL A 549 -23.85 -2.59 -1.73
N GLY A 550 -23.55 -1.33 -1.46
CA GLY A 550 -22.35 -0.93 -0.73
C GLY A 550 -22.29 -1.52 0.67
N VAL A 551 -23.38 -1.43 1.44
CA VAL A 551 -23.52 -2.04 2.77
C VAL A 551 -23.34 -3.55 2.70
N ALA A 552 -24.06 -4.20 1.77
CA ALA A 552 -24.00 -5.64 1.59
C ALA A 552 -22.58 -6.14 1.28
N ALA A 553 -21.90 -5.47 0.34
CA ALA A 553 -20.54 -5.81 -0.06
C ALA A 553 -19.52 -5.59 1.06
N VAL A 554 -19.65 -4.51 1.84
CA VAL A 554 -18.80 -4.22 3.00
C VAL A 554 -18.96 -5.28 4.08
N VAL A 555 -20.20 -5.62 4.46
CA VAL A 555 -20.45 -6.64 5.50
C VAL A 555 -19.94 -8.00 5.05
N LEU A 556 -20.25 -8.42 3.83
CA LEU A 556 -19.79 -9.70 3.28
C LEU A 556 -18.26 -9.74 3.17
N GLY A 557 -17.64 -8.68 2.65
CA GLY A 557 -16.18 -8.57 2.54
C GLY A 557 -15.47 -8.58 3.89
N ALA A 558 -16.01 -7.90 4.89
CA ALA A 558 -15.48 -7.92 6.25
C ALA A 558 -15.63 -9.30 6.91
N ALA A 559 -16.78 -9.97 6.73
CA ALA A 559 -17.00 -11.32 7.21
C ALA A 559 -16.02 -12.32 6.58
N LEU A 560 -15.86 -12.28 5.25
CA LEU A 560 -14.89 -13.13 4.54
C LEU A 560 -13.45 -12.82 4.97
N SER A 561 -13.10 -11.55 5.15
CA SER A 561 -11.79 -11.14 5.69
C SER A 561 -11.53 -11.76 7.07
N TYR A 562 -12.52 -11.73 7.98
CA TYR A 562 -12.40 -12.28 9.32
C TYR A 562 -12.22 -13.80 9.35
N VAL A 563 -12.99 -14.52 8.51
CA VAL A 563 -12.97 -15.99 8.42
C VAL A 563 -11.73 -16.49 7.69
N LEU A 564 -11.37 -15.87 6.57
CA LEU A 564 -10.26 -16.29 5.70
C LEU A 564 -8.93 -15.63 6.05
N ASP A 565 -8.90 -14.75 7.05
CA ASP A 565 -7.73 -14.00 7.50
C ASP A 565 -7.06 -13.17 6.39
N LEU A 566 -7.88 -12.47 5.60
CA LEU A 566 -7.45 -11.65 4.47
C LEU A 566 -7.37 -10.16 4.85
N PRO A 567 -6.54 -9.35 4.16
CA PRO A 567 -6.60 -7.90 4.29
C PRO A 567 -8.00 -7.35 4.00
N THR A 568 -8.58 -6.67 4.98
CA THR A 568 -10.01 -6.31 4.97
C THR A 568 -10.39 -5.43 3.78
N GLY A 569 -9.57 -4.42 3.45
CA GLY A 569 -9.82 -3.55 2.31
C GLY A 569 -9.83 -4.31 0.98
N ALA A 570 -8.82 -5.15 0.75
CA ALA A 570 -8.74 -5.97 -0.46
C ALA A 570 -9.90 -6.98 -0.58
N ALA A 571 -10.31 -7.60 0.53
CA ALA A 571 -11.44 -8.53 0.54
C ALA A 571 -12.75 -7.83 0.13
N ILE A 572 -13.01 -6.63 0.66
CA ILE A 572 -14.18 -5.82 0.27
C ILE A 572 -14.13 -5.48 -1.22
N VAL A 573 -12.96 -5.07 -1.75
CA VAL A 573 -12.78 -4.77 -3.18
C VAL A 573 -13.10 -5.98 -4.06
N CYS A 574 -12.60 -7.16 -3.70
CA CYS A 574 -12.89 -8.41 -4.44
C CYS A 574 -14.39 -8.75 -4.42
N VAL A 575 -15.08 -8.54 -3.30
CA VAL A 575 -16.54 -8.75 -3.21
C VAL A 575 -17.30 -7.80 -4.15
N PHE A 576 -16.96 -6.51 -4.17
CA PHE A 576 -17.56 -5.57 -5.12
C PHE A 576 -17.34 -5.99 -6.58
N GLY A 577 -16.11 -6.37 -6.93
CA GLY A 577 -15.78 -6.87 -8.28
C GLY A 577 -16.58 -8.12 -8.65
N PHE A 578 -16.71 -9.07 -7.72
CA PHE A 578 -17.52 -10.27 -7.90
C PHE A 578 -19.00 -9.94 -8.10
N LEU A 579 -19.59 -9.07 -7.27
CA LEU A 579 -20.99 -8.67 -7.37
C LEU A 579 -21.30 -7.97 -8.71
N LEU A 580 -20.42 -7.08 -9.17
CA LEU A 580 -20.54 -6.45 -10.49
C LEU A 580 -20.44 -7.49 -11.62
N GLY A 581 -19.45 -8.39 -11.56
CA GLY A 581 -19.29 -9.45 -12.55
C GLY A 581 -20.51 -10.37 -12.63
N LEU A 582 -21.06 -10.75 -11.47
CA LEU A 582 -22.28 -11.53 -11.35
C LEU A 582 -23.48 -10.79 -11.97
N GLN A 583 -23.66 -9.50 -11.67
CA GLN A 583 -24.72 -8.69 -12.26
C GLN A 583 -24.62 -8.68 -13.79
N VAL A 584 -23.42 -8.43 -14.36
CA VAL A 584 -23.21 -8.40 -15.80
C VAL A 584 -23.50 -9.76 -16.45
N LEU A 585 -23.10 -10.86 -15.81
CA LEU A 585 -23.37 -12.21 -16.29
C LEU A 585 -24.88 -12.52 -16.30
N LEU A 586 -25.58 -12.21 -15.21
CA LEU A 586 -27.03 -12.42 -15.09
C LEU A 586 -27.81 -11.59 -16.12
N GLU A 587 -27.44 -10.32 -16.32
CA GLU A 587 -28.03 -9.46 -17.35
C GLU A 587 -27.82 -10.03 -18.77
N SER A 588 -26.64 -10.60 -19.03
CA SER A 588 -26.33 -11.24 -20.33
C SER A 588 -27.17 -12.48 -20.57
N LEU A 589 -27.35 -13.33 -19.56
CA LEU A 589 -28.15 -14.55 -19.64
C LEU A 589 -29.65 -14.24 -19.81
N LEU A 590 -30.18 -13.28 -19.05
CA LEU A 590 -31.59 -12.88 -19.11
C LEU A 590 -31.97 -12.11 -20.38
N ARG A 591 -31.00 -11.59 -21.13
CA ARG A 591 -31.23 -10.97 -22.46
C ARG A 591 -31.18 -11.97 -23.61
N ARG A 592 -30.68 -13.19 -23.37
CA ARG A 592 -30.55 -14.25 -24.39
C ARG A 592 -31.72 -15.25 -24.41
N GLY A 593 -32.54 -15.28 -23.35
CA GLY A 593 -33.82 -16.00 -23.30
C GLY A 593 -34.97 -15.00 -23.30
#